data_AF-A0A1E7N956-F1
#
_entry.id   AF-A0A1E7N956-F1
#
_cell.length_a   1.000
_cell.length_b   1.000
_cell.length_c   1.000
_cell.angle_alpha   90.00
_cell.angle_beta   90.00
_cell.angle_gamma   90.00
#
_symmetry.space_group_name_H-M   'P 1'
#
loop_
_entity.id
_entity.type
_entity.pdbx_description
1 polymer ?
#
loop_
_entity_poly.entity_id
_entity_poly.type
_entity_poly.pdbx_seq_one_letter_code
_entity_poly.pdbx_strand_id
1 'polypeptide(L)' 'MEFYREMGEADVETIGGVLKRWWLRAELYRDPEGDRIHAAVQAGTAPGTSASAVLRRFGAV' A
#
# COMPACT_ATOMS: atom_id res chain seq x y z
N MET A 1 16.59 -6.88 2.34
CA MET A 1 15.34 -6.16 1.99
C MET A 1 14.18 -7.15 1.97
N GLU A 2 12.99 -6.74 2.39
CA GLU A 2 11.78 -7.58 2.50
C GLU A 2 11.41 -8.25 1.17
N PHE A 3 11.58 -7.55 0.03
CA PHE A 3 11.40 -8.10 -1.31
C PHE A 3 12.17 -9.40 -1.56
N TYR A 4 13.48 -9.42 -1.30
CA TYR A 4 14.31 -10.60 -1.58
C TYR A 4 13.96 -11.79 -0.70
N ARG A 5 13.48 -11.53 0.52
CA ARG A 5 12.99 -12.57 1.41
C ARG A 5 11.72 -13.21 0.85
N GLU A 6 10.72 -12.41 0.49
CA GLU A 6 9.47 -12.92 -0.10
C GLU A 6 9.69 -13.64 -1.44
N MET A 7 10.61 -13.15 -2.27
CA MET A 7 10.99 -13.82 -3.52
C MET A 7 11.69 -15.16 -3.30
N GLY A 8 12.44 -15.31 -2.20
CA GLY A 8 13.10 -16.57 -1.84
C GLY A 8 12.17 -17.59 -1.17
N GLU A 9 11.06 -17.12 -0.58
CA GLU A 9 10.04 -17.97 0.06
C GLU A 9 8.91 -18.39 -0.91
N ALA A 10 8.72 -17.67 -2.02
CA ALA A 10 7.67 -17.94 -3.00
C ALA A 10 7.97 -19.13 -3.91
N ASP A 11 6.93 -19.92 -4.20
CA ASP A 11 6.95 -20.97 -5.21
C ASP A 11 6.51 -20.46 -6.59
N VAL A 12 6.48 -21.35 -7.59
CA VAL A 12 6.11 -21.02 -8.97
C VAL A 12 4.68 -20.47 -9.08
N GLU A 13 3.77 -20.88 -8.21
CA GLU A 13 2.38 -20.43 -8.25
C GLU A 13 2.21 -19.04 -7.61
N THR A 14 3.02 -18.72 -6.60
CA THR A 14 2.89 -17.49 -5.79
C THR A 14 3.82 -16.36 -6.22
N ILE A 15 4.92 -16.66 -6.91
CA ILE A 15 5.95 -15.68 -7.30
C ILE A 15 5.41 -14.53 -8.16
N GLY A 16 4.44 -14.81 -9.04
CA GLY A 16 3.77 -13.77 -9.83
C GLY A 16 3.01 -12.76 -8.97
N GLY A 17 2.40 -13.22 -7.88
CA GLY A 17 1.72 -12.37 -6.90
C GLY A 17 2.69 -11.47 -6.14
N VAL A 18 3.83 -12.01 -5.72
CA VAL A 18 4.91 -11.24 -5.07
C VAL A 18 5.42 -10.15 -6.02
N LEU A 19 5.78 -10.50 -7.26
CA LEU A 19 6.26 -9.55 -8.26
C LEU A 19 5.25 -8.43 -8.52
N LYS A 20 3.97 -8.76 -8.72
CA LYS A 20 2.93 -7.76 -8.97
C LYS A 20 2.77 -6.78 -7.80
N ARG A 21 2.79 -7.29 -6.57
CA ARG A 21 2.64 -6.46 -5.36
C ARG A 21 3.81 -5.50 -5.20
N TRP A 22 5.03 -5.99 -5.38
CA TRP A 22 6.25 -5.17 -5.28
C TRP A 22 6.37 -4.17 -6.42
N TRP A 23 5.96 -4.54 -7.64
CA TRP A 23 5.87 -3.61 -8.76
C TRP A 23 4.90 -2.45 -8.47
N LEU A 24 3.68 -2.75 -8.01
CA LEU A 24 2.70 -1.72 -7.64
C LEU A 24 3.23 -0.81 -6.53
N ARG A 25 3.93 -1.38 -5.54
CA ARG A 25 4.55 -0.61 -4.46
C ARG A 25 5.65 0.32 -4.98
N ALA A 26 6.48 -0.16 -5.91
CA ALA A 26 7.50 0.67 -6.54
C ALA A 26 6.90 1.82 -7.35
N GLU A 27 5.83 1.56 -8.11
CA GLU A 27 5.12 2.59 -8.88
C GLU A 27 4.47 3.63 -7.96
N LEU A 28 3.88 3.22 -6.82
CA LEU A 28 3.35 4.15 -5.82
C LEU A 28 4.43 5.08 -5.25
N TYR A 29 5.64 4.57 -4.99
CA TYR A 29 6.75 5.40 -4.52
C TYR A 29 7.36 6.29 -5.59
N ARG A 30 7.09 6.04 -6.87
CA ARG A 30 7.52 6.90 -7.97
C ARG A 30 6.54 8.03 -8.26
N ASP A 31 5.33 7.97 -7.71
CA ASP A 31 4.32 9.01 -7.88
C ASP A 31 4.63 10.21 -6.96
N PRO A 32 5.04 11.37 -7.50
CA PRO A 32 5.29 12.56 -6.68
C PRO A 32 4.03 13.09 -6.00
N GLU A 33 2.84 12.74 -6.48
CA GLU A 33 1.59 13.06 -5.79
C GLU A 33 1.38 12.16 -4.57
N GLY A 34 1.94 10.94 -4.58
CA GLY A 34 1.94 10.01 -3.46
C GLY A 34 2.57 10.61 -2.20
N ASP A 35 3.71 11.29 -2.34
CA ASP A 35 4.40 11.96 -1.22
C ASP A 35 3.56 13.12 -0.65
N ARG A 36 2.90 13.91 -1.51
CA ARG A 36 2.01 14.99 -1.07
C ARG A 36 0.81 14.45 -0.30
N ILE A 37 0.16 13.42 -0.84
CA ILE A 37 -0.98 12.78 -0.20
C ILE A 37 -0.55 12.16 1.12
N HIS A 38 0.59 11.46 1.15
CA HIS A 38 1.14 10.88 2.38
C HIS A 38 1.36 11.95 3.46
N ALA A 39 2.01 13.06 3.11
CA ALA A 39 2.23 14.18 4.03
C ALA A 39 0.91 14.78 4.53
N ALA A 40 -0.08 14.96 3.64
CA ALA A 40 -1.40 15.47 4.01
C ALA A 40 -2.14 14.51 4.95
N VAL A 41 -2.01 13.20 4.76
CA VAL A 41 -2.61 12.18 5.65
C VAL A 41 -1.96 12.25 7.03
N GLN A 42 -0.62 12.32 7.11
CA GLN A 42 0.09 12.41 8.39
C GLN A 42 -0.21 13.72 9.13
N ALA A 43 -0.41 14.82 8.39
CA ALA A 43 -0.79 16.12 8.94
C ALA A 43 -2.29 16.21 9.30
N GLY A 44 -3.10 15.21 8.94
CA GLY A 44 -4.56 15.25 9.14
C GLY A 44 -5.29 16.24 8.24
N THR A 45 -4.67 16.69 7.16
CA THR A 45 -5.21 17.67 6.21
C THR A 45 -5.65 17.06 4.87
N ALA A 46 -5.44 15.76 4.68
CA ALA A 46 -5.86 15.06 3.48
C ALA A 46 -7.40 15.13 3.31
N PRO A 47 -7.89 15.45 2.10
CA PRO A 47 -9.32 15.47 1.84
C PRO A 47 -9.92 14.07 1.91
N GLY A 48 -11.17 13.98 2.40
CA GLY A 48 -11.93 12.73 2.46
C GLY A 48 -12.10 12.17 3.87
N THR A 49 -12.67 10.97 3.96
CA THR A 49 -12.86 10.24 5.22
C THR A 49 -11.83 9.12 5.30
N SER A 50 -11.17 8.96 6.46
CA SER A 50 -10.19 7.90 6.63
C SER A 50 -10.84 6.52 6.47
N ALA A 51 -10.12 5.57 5.87
CA ALA A 51 -10.60 4.20 5.68
C ALA A 51 -11.07 3.57 7.01
N SER A 52 -10.37 3.84 8.11
CA SER A 52 -10.76 3.37 9.44
C SER A 52 -12.08 3.96 9.93
N ALA A 53 -12.36 5.24 9.65
CA ALA A 53 -13.65 5.85 9.96
C ALA A 53 -14.78 5.29 9.08
N VAL A 54 -14.51 5.01 7.81
CA VAL A 54 -15.45 4.34 6.90
C VAL A 54 -15.74 2.92 7.39
N LEU A 55 -14.71 2.13 7.71
CA LEU A 55 -14.86 0.74 8.17
C LEU A 55 -15.64 0.65 9.49
N ARG A 56 -15.38 1.55 10.44
CA ARG A 56 -16.19 1.68 11.67
C ARG A 56 -17.66 1.97 11.38
N ARG A 57 -17.95 2.83 10.40
CA ARG A 57 -19.33 3.16 10.01
C ARG A 57 -20.07 1.94 9.44
N PHE A 58 -19.37 1.07 8.73
CA PHE A 58 -19.96 -0.10 8.08
C PHE A 58 -19.85 -1.41 8.88
N GLY A 59 -19.42 -1.33 10.16
CA GLY A 59 -19.37 -2.50 11.04
C GLY A 59 -18.32 -3.54 10.66
N ALA A 60 -17.36 -3.19 9.80
CA ALA A 60 -16.22 -4.04 9.47
C ALA A 60 -15.07 -3.73 10.46
N VAL A 61 -15.20 -4.24 11.69
CA VAL A 61 -14.11 -4.26 12.69
C VAL A 61 -14.08 -5.61 13.35
#